data_AF-A0AAJ2DRU8-F1
#
_entry.id   AF-A0AAJ2DRU8-F1
#
_cell.length_a   1.000
_cell.length_b   1.000
_cell.length_c   1.000
_cell.angle_alpha   90.00
_cell.angle_beta   90.00
_cell.angle_gamma   90.00
#
_symmetry.space_group_name_H-M   'P 1'
#
loop_
_entity.id
_entity.type
_entity.pdbx_description
1 polymer ?
#
loop_
_entity_poly.entity_id
_entity_poly.type
_entity_poly.pdbx_seq_one_letter_code
_entity_poly.pdbx_strand_id
1 'polypeptide(L)'
;MKFKNITIKNRLIAGFGLLAVLVVLVAGMSVRALSVATGEFKSYVNGINARADVANQIRTAVDRRAIAARNLVLVMKPADIELEKAAATRAHEDVQARLKQLNDMLASATDTSEKAKSLAAEMMRVEALYGPVATKIAGLALAGKHDEAVTALDDDCRPLLAQLVKATDDYAAYTATRREEIVRADEASYEAQRNVLIALCVVAALFAVIGGLLVTRSITAPISEAVGIAQTVARGDLTSRIVANTKDETGDLLRALATMNSRLTNIVNRVRESSGTVGGAAKELATGNTDLSQRTEEQAASLQETAASMEELTSTVRQNAENAQQASSLASNASNIAKKGSDVVGRVVTTMNGISDSSDKIADITGIIEGIAFQTNILALNAAVEAARAGEQGRGFAVVASEVRSLAQRSSTAAKEIKELIADSVGKVRDGALLASEAGTTMAEVT
;
A
#
# COMPACT_ATOMS: atom_id res chain seq x y z
N MET A 1 -34.27 14.99 -13.27
CA MET A 1 -33.06 14.14 -13.12
C MET A 1 -31.81 15.01 -13.23
N LYS A 2 -30.89 15.01 -12.27
CA LYS A 2 -29.62 15.75 -12.41
C LYS A 2 -28.79 15.10 -13.51
N PHE A 3 -28.45 15.83 -14.56
CA PHE A 3 -27.66 15.37 -15.74
C PHE A 3 -26.38 14.60 -15.34
N LYS A 4 -25.81 14.98 -14.19
CA LYS A 4 -24.63 14.36 -13.54
C LYS A 4 -24.81 12.92 -13.04
N ASN A 5 -26.02 12.36 -13.03
CA ASN A 5 -26.27 10.99 -12.58
C ASN A 5 -26.52 10.01 -13.73
N ILE A 6 -26.50 10.48 -14.97
CA ILE A 6 -26.63 9.64 -16.16
C ILE A 6 -25.24 9.08 -16.49
N THR A 7 -25.15 7.80 -16.86
CA THR A 7 -23.88 7.19 -17.27
C THR A 7 -23.24 7.92 -18.45
N ILE A 8 -21.90 7.90 -18.54
CA ILE A 8 -21.15 8.50 -19.65
C ILE A 8 -21.66 7.94 -20.99
N LYS A 9 -21.85 6.61 -21.05
CA LYS A 9 -22.42 5.92 -22.22
C LYS A 9 -23.74 6.56 -22.67
N ASN A 10 -24.70 6.74 -21.76
CA ASN A 10 -26.02 7.26 -22.10
C ASN A 10 -25.96 8.75 -22.48
N ARG A 11 -25.06 9.54 -21.88
CA ARG A 11 -24.84 10.95 -22.29
C ARG A 11 -24.30 11.04 -23.71
N LEU A 12 -23.32 10.21 -24.07
CA LEU A 12 -22.74 10.19 -25.42
C LEU A 12 -23.77 9.71 -26.45
N ILE A 13 -24.50 8.62 -26.16
CA ILE A 13 -25.56 8.13 -27.05
C ILE A 13 -26.66 9.19 -27.24
N ALA A 14 -27.10 9.85 -26.17
CA ALA A 14 -28.11 10.89 -26.27
C ALA A 14 -27.59 12.11 -27.06
N GLY A 15 -26.36 12.55 -26.82
CA GLY A 15 -25.75 13.68 -27.51
C GLY A 15 -25.56 13.44 -29.01
N PHE A 16 -24.89 12.34 -29.37
CA PHE A 16 -24.68 11.98 -30.77
C PHE A 16 -25.97 11.56 -31.47
N GLY A 17 -26.87 10.86 -30.78
CA GLY A 17 -28.17 10.47 -31.31
C GLY A 17 -29.05 11.68 -31.64
N LEU A 18 -29.11 12.68 -30.76
CA LEU A 18 -29.83 13.93 -31.02
C LEU A 18 -29.25 14.67 -32.24
N LEU A 19 -27.92 14.76 -32.34
CA LEU A 19 -27.26 15.38 -33.49
C LEU A 19 -27.55 14.63 -34.80
N ALA A 20 -27.50 13.30 -34.79
CA ALA A 20 -27.83 12.50 -35.96
C ALA A 20 -29.28 12.72 -36.42
N VAL A 21 -30.24 12.77 -35.47
CA VAL A 21 -31.65 13.07 -35.78
C VAL A 21 -31.80 14.47 -36.36
N LEU A 22 -31.11 15.48 -35.80
CA LEU A 22 -31.13 16.84 -36.34
C LEU A 22 -30.58 16.91 -37.77
N VAL A 23 -29.48 16.20 -38.06
CA VAL A 23 -28.92 16.13 -39.42
C VAL A 23 -29.91 15.51 -40.39
N VAL A 24 -30.57 14.41 -40.02
CA VAL A 24 -31.57 13.76 -40.86
C VAL A 24 -32.78 14.68 -41.11
N LEU A 25 -33.23 15.41 -40.09
CA LEU A 25 -34.33 16.38 -40.23
C LEU A 25 -33.95 17.54 -41.17
N VAL A 26 -32.76 18.13 -41.00
CA VAL A 26 -32.27 19.22 -41.87
C VAL A 26 -32.09 18.72 -43.31
N ALA A 27 -31.52 17.54 -43.51
CA ALA A 27 -31.36 16.94 -44.83
C ALA A 27 -32.73 16.67 -45.49
N GLY A 28 -33.68 16.09 -44.75
CA GLY A 28 -35.04 15.83 -45.25
C GLY A 28 -35.78 17.12 -45.63
N MET A 29 -35.66 18.17 -44.82
CA MET A 29 -36.22 19.48 -45.14
C MET A 29 -35.56 20.12 -46.37
N SER A 30 -34.23 19.99 -46.49
CA SER A 30 -33.47 20.50 -47.66
C SER A 30 -33.93 19.81 -48.94
N VAL A 31 -34.07 18.48 -48.93
CA VAL A 31 -34.56 17.70 -50.07
C VAL A 31 -35.98 18.11 -50.43
N ARG A 32 -36.86 18.31 -49.43
CA ARG A 32 -38.23 18.78 -49.66
C ARG A 32 -38.25 20.17 -50.29
N ALA A 33 -37.49 21.13 -49.75
CA ALA A 33 -37.40 22.49 -50.28
C ALA A 33 -36.91 22.49 -51.74
N LEU A 34 -35.87 21.70 -52.03
CA LEU A 34 -35.35 21.55 -53.39
C LEU A 34 -36.37 20.91 -54.35
N SER A 35 -37.12 19.92 -53.88
CA SER A 35 -38.18 19.28 -54.68
C SER A 35 -39.32 20.24 -54.99
N VAL A 36 -39.70 21.12 -54.05
CA VAL A 36 -40.73 22.13 -54.26
C VAL A 36 -40.25 23.16 -55.28
N ALA A 37 -39.07 23.74 -55.08
CA ALA A 37 -38.48 24.74 -56.00
C ALA A 37 -38.32 24.18 -57.43
N THR A 38 -37.88 22.92 -57.55
CA THR A 38 -37.75 22.27 -58.87
C THR A 38 -39.13 22.05 -59.53
N GLY A 39 -40.15 21.71 -58.74
CA GLY A 39 -41.53 21.54 -59.20
C GLY A 39 -42.14 22.86 -59.69
N GLU A 40 -42.00 23.93 -58.92
CA GLU A 40 -42.43 25.29 -59.26
C GLU A 40 -41.75 25.78 -60.55
N PHE A 41 -40.42 25.63 -60.64
CA PHE A 41 -39.67 25.98 -61.84
C PHE A 41 -40.14 25.20 -63.07
N LYS A 42 -40.35 23.87 -62.93
CA LYS A 42 -40.87 23.03 -64.03
C LYS A 42 -42.28 23.48 -64.46
N SER A 43 -43.12 23.86 -63.52
CA SER A 43 -44.47 24.38 -63.79
C SER A 43 -44.43 25.73 -64.49
N TYR A 44 -43.53 26.62 -64.08
CA TYR A 44 -43.33 27.92 -64.74
C TYR A 44 -42.87 27.77 -66.19
N VAL A 45 -41.82 26.97 -66.42
CA VAL A 45 -41.22 26.77 -67.75
C VAL A 45 -42.20 26.09 -68.71
N ASN A 46 -42.83 24.99 -68.30
CA ASN A 46 -43.72 24.21 -69.18
C ASN A 46 -45.18 24.71 -69.20
N GLY A 47 -45.56 25.56 -68.24
CA GLY A 47 -46.90 26.13 -68.13
C GLY A 47 -46.95 27.51 -68.79
N ILE A 48 -47.07 28.56 -67.96
CA ILE A 48 -47.32 29.92 -68.45
C ILE A 48 -46.23 30.45 -69.38
N ASN A 49 -44.95 30.10 -69.18
CA ASN A 49 -43.88 30.59 -70.03
C ASN A 49 -43.94 29.98 -71.44
N ALA A 50 -44.18 28.68 -71.54
CA ALA A 50 -44.40 28.02 -72.82
C ALA A 50 -45.64 28.56 -73.55
N ARG A 51 -46.74 28.82 -72.82
CA ARG A 51 -47.95 29.42 -73.43
C ARG A 51 -47.71 30.84 -73.94
N ALA A 52 -46.94 31.65 -73.21
CA ALA A 52 -46.56 33.00 -73.64
C ALA A 52 -45.68 32.96 -74.89
N ASP A 53 -44.75 32.01 -74.98
CA ASP A 53 -43.92 31.80 -76.16
C ASP A 53 -44.77 31.41 -77.39
N VAL A 54 -45.71 30.47 -77.23
CA VAL A 54 -46.64 30.11 -78.32
C VAL A 54 -47.49 31.31 -78.75
N ALA A 55 -47.95 32.14 -77.83
CA ALA A 55 -48.69 33.36 -78.18
C ALA A 55 -47.85 34.37 -78.97
N ASN A 56 -46.58 34.56 -78.63
CA ASN A 56 -45.66 35.37 -79.42
C ASN A 56 -45.41 34.78 -80.82
N GLN A 57 -45.36 33.46 -80.93
CA GLN A 57 -45.25 32.77 -82.23
C GLN A 57 -46.52 32.94 -83.07
N ILE A 58 -47.72 32.92 -82.46
CA ILE A 58 -48.98 33.25 -83.14
C ILE A 58 -48.92 34.67 -83.69
N ARG A 59 -48.55 35.66 -82.87
CA ARG A 59 -48.42 37.05 -83.32
C ARG A 59 -47.46 37.18 -84.49
N THR A 60 -46.29 36.56 -84.38
CA THR A 60 -45.29 36.56 -85.46
C THR A 60 -45.85 35.95 -86.76
N ALA A 61 -46.61 34.85 -86.67
CA ALA A 61 -47.24 34.21 -87.83
C ALA A 61 -48.37 35.06 -88.44
N VAL A 62 -49.18 35.73 -87.60
CA VAL A 62 -50.21 36.70 -88.02
C VAL A 62 -49.58 37.86 -88.80
N ASP A 63 -48.50 38.44 -88.28
CA ASP A 63 -47.79 39.55 -88.92
C ASP A 63 -47.18 39.10 -90.26
N ARG A 64 -46.54 37.92 -90.31
CA ARG A 64 -46.03 37.33 -91.57
C ARG A 64 -47.13 37.12 -92.59
N ARG A 65 -48.30 36.61 -92.16
CA ARG A 65 -49.44 36.39 -93.06
C ARG A 65 -49.96 37.71 -93.62
N ALA A 66 -50.09 38.74 -92.77
CA ALA A 66 -50.53 40.06 -93.19
C ALA A 66 -49.56 40.68 -94.21
N ILE A 67 -48.26 40.57 -93.97
CA ILE A 67 -47.21 41.05 -94.89
C ILE A 67 -47.28 40.29 -96.21
N ALA A 68 -47.34 38.96 -96.20
CA ALA A 68 -47.38 38.15 -97.41
C ALA A 68 -48.67 38.39 -98.23
N ALA A 69 -49.83 38.51 -97.57
CA ALA A 69 -51.09 38.85 -98.22
C ALA A 69 -51.04 40.24 -98.86
N ARG A 70 -50.43 41.23 -98.19
CA ARG A 70 -50.21 42.56 -98.76
C ARG A 70 -49.24 42.52 -99.94
N ASN A 71 -48.12 41.81 -99.82
CA ASN A 71 -47.12 41.70 -100.88
C ASN A 71 -47.71 41.04 -102.13
N LEU A 72 -48.54 40.01 -101.97
CA LEU A 72 -49.27 39.36 -103.08
C LEU A 72 -50.10 40.35 -103.92
N VAL A 73 -50.65 41.40 -103.31
CA VAL A 73 -51.41 42.43 -104.02
C VAL A 73 -50.49 43.38 -104.81
N LEU A 74 -49.24 43.56 -104.34
CA LEU A 74 -48.28 44.54 -104.87
C LEU A 74 -47.33 43.97 -105.93
N VAL A 75 -46.93 42.70 -105.80
CA VAL A 75 -45.95 42.08 -106.69
C VAL A 75 -46.57 41.68 -108.02
N MET A 76 -45.86 41.91 -109.12
CA MET A 76 -46.35 41.66 -110.48
C MET A 76 -45.55 40.58 -111.22
N LYS A 77 -44.37 40.21 -110.71
CA LYS A 77 -43.52 39.19 -111.34
C LYS A 77 -43.99 37.79 -110.94
N PRO A 78 -44.09 36.82 -111.87
CA PRO A 78 -44.55 35.46 -111.54
C PRO A 78 -43.73 34.76 -110.45
N ALA A 79 -42.41 34.98 -110.42
CA ALA A 79 -41.54 34.41 -109.38
C ALA A 79 -41.82 34.98 -107.98
N ASP A 80 -42.09 36.29 -107.88
CA ASP A 80 -42.39 36.95 -106.61
C ASP A 80 -43.81 36.58 -106.12
N ILE A 81 -44.77 36.39 -107.04
CA ILE A 81 -46.13 35.93 -106.73
C ILE A 81 -46.09 34.53 -106.09
N GLU A 82 -45.36 33.58 -106.68
CA GLU A 82 -45.26 32.23 -106.11
C GLU A 82 -44.52 32.21 -104.76
N LEU A 83 -43.51 33.06 -104.58
CA LEU A 83 -42.81 33.21 -103.29
C LEU A 83 -43.76 33.71 -102.19
N GLU A 84 -44.51 34.78 -102.47
CA GLU A 84 -45.43 35.39 -101.49
C GLU A 84 -46.67 34.52 -101.24
N LYS A 85 -47.11 33.75 -102.24
CA LYS A 85 -48.16 32.73 -102.08
C LYS A 85 -47.72 31.62 -101.14
N ALA A 86 -46.51 31.11 -101.31
CA ALA A 86 -45.94 30.11 -100.42
C ALA A 86 -45.78 30.67 -99.00
N ALA A 87 -45.34 31.93 -98.87
CA ALA A 87 -45.23 32.61 -97.58
C ALA A 87 -46.58 32.80 -96.89
N ALA A 88 -47.61 33.26 -97.62
CA ALA A 88 -48.96 33.46 -97.11
C ALA A 88 -49.62 32.15 -96.67
N THR A 89 -49.45 31.09 -97.46
CA THR A 89 -49.96 29.75 -97.15
C THR A 89 -49.30 29.19 -95.90
N ARG A 90 -47.96 29.21 -95.84
CA ARG A 90 -47.21 28.73 -94.67
C ARG A 90 -47.55 29.52 -93.41
N ALA A 91 -47.63 30.85 -93.51
CA ALA A 91 -47.98 31.69 -92.37
C ALA A 91 -49.43 31.42 -91.90
N HIS A 92 -50.37 31.14 -92.81
CA HIS A 92 -51.72 30.72 -92.45
C HIS A 92 -51.73 29.39 -91.70
N GLU A 93 -51.01 28.38 -92.21
CA GLU A 93 -50.86 27.08 -91.55
C GLU A 93 -50.19 27.21 -90.17
N ASP A 94 -49.16 28.03 -90.05
CA ASP A 94 -48.46 28.31 -88.78
C ASP A 94 -49.42 28.92 -87.75
N VAL A 95 -50.26 29.90 -88.14
CA VAL A 95 -51.27 30.48 -87.24
C VAL A 95 -52.23 29.41 -86.74
N GLN A 96 -52.78 28.59 -87.63
CA GLN A 96 -53.72 27.53 -87.26
C GLN A 96 -53.07 26.47 -86.36
N ALA A 97 -51.86 26.04 -86.67
CA ALA A 97 -51.11 25.06 -85.87
C ALA A 97 -50.80 25.60 -84.47
N ARG A 98 -50.37 26.87 -84.36
CA ARG A 98 -50.01 27.48 -83.08
C ARG A 98 -51.22 27.81 -82.23
N LEU A 99 -52.34 28.23 -82.82
CA LEU A 99 -53.60 28.41 -82.08
C LEU A 99 -54.12 27.09 -81.54
N LYS A 100 -54.07 26.02 -82.33
CA LYS A 100 -54.40 24.67 -81.85
C LYS A 100 -53.50 24.27 -80.68
N GLN A 101 -52.18 24.44 -80.82
CA GLN A 101 -51.22 24.15 -79.77
C GLN A 101 -51.52 24.94 -78.48
N LEU A 102 -51.80 26.25 -78.59
CA LEU A 102 -52.15 27.07 -77.43
C LEU A 102 -53.45 26.59 -76.77
N ASN A 103 -54.46 26.25 -77.57
CA ASN A 103 -55.73 25.73 -77.06
C ASN A 103 -55.55 24.38 -76.33
N ASP A 104 -54.76 23.47 -76.88
CA ASP A 104 -54.45 22.17 -76.25
C ASP A 104 -53.69 22.36 -74.93
N MET A 105 -52.74 23.32 -74.89
CA MET A 105 -52.02 23.69 -73.67
C MET A 105 -52.94 24.31 -72.61
N LEU A 106 -53.97 25.07 -73.00
CA LEU A 106 -54.94 25.65 -72.07
C LEU A 106 -55.96 24.63 -71.56
N ALA A 107 -56.36 23.67 -72.41
CA ALA A 107 -57.29 22.61 -72.06
C ALA A 107 -56.70 21.60 -71.06
N SER A 108 -55.39 21.32 -71.19
CA SER A 108 -54.66 20.40 -70.30
C SER A 108 -54.10 21.07 -69.04
N ALA A 109 -54.16 22.40 -68.95
CA ALA A 109 -53.55 23.15 -67.86
C ALA A 109 -54.45 23.29 -66.63
N THR A 110 -53.89 22.97 -65.47
CA THR A 110 -54.52 23.19 -64.15
C THR A 110 -54.17 24.55 -63.54
N ASP A 111 -53.18 25.26 -64.11
CA ASP A 111 -52.62 26.52 -63.63
C ASP A 111 -53.17 27.76 -64.37
N THR A 112 -54.18 27.57 -65.21
CA THR A 112 -54.69 28.62 -66.11
C THR A 112 -55.89 29.34 -65.50
N SER A 113 -55.78 30.66 -65.36
CA SER A 113 -56.88 31.55 -64.94
C SER A 113 -57.99 31.64 -65.99
N GLU A 114 -59.23 31.86 -65.56
CA GLU A 114 -60.35 32.12 -66.47
C GLU A 114 -60.11 33.31 -67.42
N LYS A 115 -59.39 34.35 -66.97
CA LYS A 115 -59.00 35.49 -67.81
C LYS A 115 -58.03 35.09 -68.94
N ALA A 116 -57.10 34.18 -68.70
CA ALA A 116 -56.22 33.66 -69.76
C ALA A 116 -57.03 32.88 -70.81
N LYS A 117 -57.96 32.02 -70.35
CA LYS A 117 -58.84 31.25 -71.25
C LYS A 117 -59.71 32.18 -72.08
N SER A 118 -60.29 33.22 -71.47
CA SER A 118 -61.14 34.18 -72.20
C SER A 118 -60.34 34.98 -73.24
N LEU A 119 -59.12 35.42 -72.91
CA LEU A 119 -58.26 36.15 -73.86
C LEU A 119 -57.82 35.25 -75.04
N ALA A 120 -57.48 33.99 -74.77
CA ALA A 120 -57.18 33.03 -75.83
C ALA A 120 -58.40 32.69 -76.69
N ALA A 121 -59.58 32.57 -76.08
CA ALA A 121 -60.84 32.36 -76.80
C ALA A 121 -61.16 33.55 -77.71
N GLU A 122 -60.92 34.78 -77.25
CA GLU A 122 -61.10 35.97 -78.07
C GLU A 122 -60.13 36.01 -79.26
N MET A 123 -58.86 35.67 -79.03
CA MET A 123 -57.88 35.52 -80.12
C MET A 123 -58.32 34.48 -81.16
N MET A 124 -58.83 33.32 -80.74
CA MET A 124 -59.36 32.30 -81.66
C MET A 124 -60.62 32.79 -82.40
N ARG A 125 -61.52 33.49 -81.71
CA ARG A 125 -62.74 34.07 -82.29
C ARG A 125 -62.40 35.08 -83.40
N VAL A 126 -61.46 35.98 -83.12
CA VAL A 126 -61.04 37.00 -84.10
C VAL A 126 -60.28 36.35 -85.26
N GLU A 127 -59.42 35.36 -85.01
CA GLU A 127 -58.76 34.62 -86.08
C GLU A 127 -59.77 33.91 -87.00
N ALA A 128 -60.84 33.32 -86.47
CA ALA A 128 -61.87 32.67 -87.27
C ALA A 128 -62.57 33.64 -88.25
N LEU A 129 -62.57 34.95 -87.94
CA LEU A 129 -63.07 36.00 -88.83
C LEU A 129 -61.98 36.52 -89.78
N TYR A 130 -60.75 36.72 -89.29
CA TYR A 130 -59.64 37.28 -90.06
C TYR A 130 -59.05 36.29 -91.07
N GLY A 131 -58.91 35.01 -90.70
CA GLY A 131 -58.30 33.96 -91.53
C GLY A 131 -58.92 33.84 -92.93
N PRO A 132 -60.26 33.72 -93.05
CA PRO A 132 -60.95 33.66 -94.35
C PRO A 132 -60.78 34.94 -95.19
N VAL A 133 -60.71 36.11 -94.55
CA VAL A 133 -60.48 37.39 -95.25
C VAL A 133 -59.05 37.43 -95.82
N ALA A 134 -58.06 37.01 -95.03
CA ALA A 134 -56.67 36.95 -95.48
C ALA A 134 -56.48 35.97 -96.66
N THR A 135 -57.13 34.81 -96.63
CA THR A 135 -57.07 33.84 -97.74
C THR A 135 -57.85 34.30 -98.96
N LYS A 136 -58.98 34.98 -98.78
CA LYS A 136 -59.75 35.62 -99.88
C LYS A 136 -58.90 36.66 -100.60
N ILE A 137 -58.19 37.53 -99.87
CA ILE A 137 -57.29 38.55 -100.47
C ILE A 137 -56.19 37.88 -101.29
N ALA A 138 -55.55 36.84 -100.74
CA ALA A 138 -54.55 36.07 -101.48
C ALA A 138 -55.15 35.45 -102.76
N GLY A 139 -56.37 34.90 -102.69
CA GLY A 139 -57.08 34.36 -103.86
C GLY A 139 -57.43 35.41 -104.92
N LEU A 140 -57.88 36.60 -104.51
CA LEU A 140 -58.17 37.72 -105.41
C LEU A 140 -56.91 38.22 -106.11
N ALA A 141 -55.80 38.34 -105.38
CA ALA A 141 -54.50 38.71 -105.94
C ALA A 141 -54.01 37.70 -106.98
N LEU A 142 -54.10 36.39 -106.67
CA LEU A 142 -53.73 35.32 -107.60
C LEU A 142 -54.64 35.23 -108.84
N ALA A 143 -55.90 35.67 -108.72
CA ALA A 143 -56.85 35.76 -109.83
C ALA A 143 -56.70 37.05 -110.67
N GLY A 144 -55.73 37.92 -110.36
CA GLY A 144 -55.51 39.19 -111.05
C GLY A 144 -56.54 40.29 -110.74
N LYS A 145 -57.38 40.09 -109.72
CA LYS A 145 -58.43 41.04 -109.29
C LYS A 145 -57.88 42.04 -108.27
N HIS A 146 -56.91 42.86 -108.70
CA HIS A 146 -56.17 43.76 -107.80
C HIS A 146 -57.06 44.78 -107.07
N ASP A 147 -57.99 45.45 -107.75
CA ASP A 147 -58.86 46.45 -107.12
C ASP A 147 -59.79 45.85 -106.06
N GLU A 148 -60.32 44.65 -106.33
CA GLU A 148 -61.12 43.88 -105.35
C GLU A 148 -60.26 43.45 -104.15
N ALA A 149 -58.99 43.08 -104.38
CA ALA A 149 -58.06 42.70 -103.33
C ALA A 149 -57.65 43.89 -102.44
N VAL A 150 -57.44 45.08 -103.04
CA VAL A 150 -57.15 46.33 -102.31
C VAL A 150 -58.34 46.75 -101.46
N THR A 151 -59.56 46.71 -102.03
CA THR A 151 -60.79 47.03 -101.30
C THR A 151 -60.98 46.08 -100.10
N ALA A 152 -60.82 44.77 -100.31
CA ALA A 152 -60.87 43.79 -99.22
C ALA A 152 -59.75 43.99 -98.18
N LEU A 153 -58.58 44.50 -98.59
CA LEU A 153 -57.50 44.81 -97.67
C LEU A 153 -57.89 45.97 -96.73
N ASP A 154 -58.46 47.04 -97.28
CA ASP A 154 -58.79 48.23 -96.51
C ASP A 154 -60.07 48.09 -95.66
N ASP A 155 -61.14 47.52 -96.23
CA ASP A 155 -62.45 47.45 -95.59
C ASP A 155 -62.60 46.24 -94.67
N ASP A 156 -62.13 45.06 -95.09
CA ASP A 156 -62.34 43.80 -94.35
C ASP A 156 -61.12 43.44 -93.49
N CYS A 157 -59.91 43.53 -94.06
CA CYS A 157 -58.69 43.00 -93.42
C CYS A 157 -58.13 43.91 -92.34
N ARG A 158 -57.94 45.21 -92.59
CA ARG A 158 -57.32 46.12 -91.61
C ARG A 158 -58.05 46.14 -90.25
N PRO A 159 -59.40 46.27 -90.18
CA PRO A 159 -60.09 46.25 -88.89
C PRO A 159 -59.97 44.92 -88.15
N LEU A 160 -60.03 43.79 -88.86
CA LEU A 160 -59.90 42.46 -88.26
C LEU A 160 -58.46 42.15 -87.83
N LEU A 161 -57.47 42.56 -88.62
CA LEU A 161 -56.06 42.45 -88.26
C LEU A 161 -55.75 43.29 -87.01
N ALA A 162 -56.27 44.52 -86.93
CA ALA A 162 -56.11 45.36 -85.74
C ALA A 162 -56.76 44.71 -84.49
N GLN A 163 -57.93 44.09 -84.64
CA GLN A 163 -58.56 43.32 -83.55
C GLN A 163 -57.72 42.10 -83.14
N LEU A 164 -57.13 41.37 -84.10
CA LEU A 164 -56.33 40.19 -83.80
C LEU A 164 -55.00 40.57 -83.15
N VAL A 165 -54.35 41.61 -83.66
CA VAL A 165 -53.19 42.26 -83.05
C VAL A 165 -53.49 42.61 -81.60
N LYS A 166 -54.60 43.33 -81.36
CA LYS A 166 -55.03 43.67 -79.99
C LYS A 166 -55.26 42.42 -79.14
N ALA A 167 -55.94 41.39 -79.64
CA ALA A 167 -56.20 40.17 -78.89
C ALA A 167 -54.91 39.40 -78.53
N THR A 168 -53.94 39.33 -79.45
CA THR A 168 -52.62 38.73 -79.19
C THR A 168 -51.81 39.55 -78.18
N ASP A 169 -51.84 40.88 -78.27
CA ASP A 169 -51.15 41.78 -77.34
C ASP A 169 -51.77 41.74 -75.94
N ASP A 170 -53.11 41.72 -75.84
CA ASP A 170 -53.83 41.61 -74.56
C ASP A 170 -53.46 40.29 -73.84
N TYR A 171 -53.35 39.17 -74.58
CA TYR A 171 -52.90 37.89 -74.02
C TYR A 171 -51.40 37.91 -73.64
N ALA A 172 -50.53 38.47 -74.48
CA ALA A 172 -49.10 38.58 -74.21
C ALA A 172 -48.81 39.46 -72.98
N ALA A 173 -49.49 40.62 -72.86
CA ALA A 173 -49.39 41.51 -71.71
C ALA A 173 -49.88 40.82 -70.43
N TYR A 174 -51.03 40.14 -70.49
CA TYR A 174 -51.55 39.40 -69.35
C TYR A 174 -50.57 38.31 -68.86
N THR A 175 -50.02 37.52 -69.78
CA THR A 175 -49.06 36.48 -69.42
C THR A 175 -47.71 37.03 -68.98
N ALA A 176 -47.29 38.22 -69.43
CA ALA A 176 -46.10 38.91 -68.92
C ALA A 176 -46.29 39.33 -67.45
N THR A 177 -47.37 40.06 -67.13
CA THR A 177 -47.66 40.46 -65.75
C THR A 177 -47.79 39.25 -64.83
N ARG A 178 -48.50 38.21 -65.28
CA ARG A 178 -48.70 37.00 -64.46
C ARG A 178 -47.42 36.22 -64.24
N ARG A 179 -46.49 36.20 -65.20
CA ARG A 179 -45.16 35.61 -65.02
C ARG A 179 -44.36 36.34 -63.95
N GLU A 180 -44.36 37.67 -63.95
CA GLU A 180 -43.70 38.47 -62.91
C GLU A 180 -44.28 38.21 -61.52
N GLU A 181 -45.62 38.10 -61.40
CA GLU A 181 -46.28 37.76 -60.14
C GLU A 181 -45.86 36.39 -59.61
N ILE A 182 -45.77 35.38 -60.50
CA ILE A 182 -45.33 34.02 -60.13
C ILE A 182 -43.88 34.06 -59.65
N VAL A 183 -42.97 34.71 -60.40
CA VAL A 183 -41.56 34.82 -60.01
C VAL A 183 -41.40 35.50 -58.65
N ARG A 184 -42.14 36.59 -58.37
CA ARG A 184 -42.10 37.26 -57.06
C ARG A 184 -42.64 36.39 -55.93
N ALA A 185 -43.70 35.61 -56.19
CA ALA A 185 -44.27 34.69 -55.21
C ALA A 185 -43.31 33.52 -54.89
N ASP A 186 -42.65 32.99 -55.91
CA ASP A 186 -41.65 31.92 -55.79
C ASP A 186 -40.40 32.43 -55.04
N GLU A 187 -39.94 33.66 -55.34
CA GLU A 187 -38.82 34.30 -54.63
C GLU A 187 -39.11 34.45 -53.13
N ALA A 188 -40.27 34.99 -52.76
CA ALA A 188 -40.67 35.12 -51.36
C ALA A 188 -40.76 33.77 -50.63
N SER A 189 -41.27 32.74 -51.32
CA SER A 189 -41.36 31.37 -50.80
C SER A 189 -39.97 30.74 -50.60
N TYR A 190 -39.07 30.95 -51.56
CA TYR A 190 -37.67 30.53 -51.47
C TYR A 190 -36.96 31.21 -50.29
N GLU A 191 -37.11 32.52 -50.12
CA GLU A 191 -36.49 33.25 -49.00
C GLU A 191 -36.97 32.74 -47.64
N ALA A 192 -38.26 32.49 -47.50
CA ALA A 192 -38.84 31.93 -46.29
C ALA A 192 -38.27 30.52 -45.99
N GLN A 193 -38.23 29.64 -46.99
CA GLN A 193 -37.66 28.29 -46.84
C GLN A 193 -36.16 28.33 -46.51
N ARG A 194 -35.40 29.20 -47.18
CA ARG A 194 -33.96 29.43 -46.91
C ARG A 194 -33.74 29.90 -45.49
N ASN A 195 -34.50 30.88 -45.01
CA ASN A 195 -34.34 31.44 -43.67
C ASN A 195 -34.68 30.41 -42.58
N VAL A 196 -35.72 29.59 -42.79
CA VAL A 196 -36.05 28.47 -41.88
C VAL A 196 -34.91 27.45 -41.84
N LEU A 197 -34.32 27.11 -43.00
CA LEU A 197 -33.20 26.18 -43.07
C LEU A 197 -31.96 26.72 -42.34
N ILE A 198 -31.61 27.99 -42.55
CA ILE A 198 -30.50 28.66 -41.86
C ILE A 198 -30.74 28.68 -40.35
N ALA A 199 -31.95 29.05 -39.91
CA ALA A 199 -32.29 29.06 -38.49
C ALA A 199 -32.13 27.68 -37.85
N LEU A 200 -32.58 26.61 -38.52
CA LEU A 200 -32.41 25.23 -38.05
C LEU A 200 -30.93 24.82 -37.98
N CYS A 201 -30.12 25.16 -38.98
CA CYS A 201 -28.68 24.91 -38.96
C CYS A 201 -27.98 25.62 -37.80
N VAL A 202 -28.33 26.88 -37.53
CA VAL A 202 -27.79 27.65 -36.40
C VAL A 202 -28.20 27.02 -35.07
N VAL A 203 -29.47 26.65 -34.91
CA VAL A 203 -29.96 25.96 -33.71
C VAL A 203 -29.25 24.62 -33.51
N ALA A 204 -29.09 23.81 -34.56
CA ALA A 204 -28.38 22.54 -34.50
C ALA A 204 -26.90 22.73 -34.12
N ALA A 205 -26.22 23.74 -34.67
CA ALA A 205 -24.85 24.09 -34.31
C ALA A 205 -24.73 24.53 -32.85
N LEU A 206 -25.64 25.37 -32.36
CA LEU A 206 -25.68 25.80 -30.96
C LEU A 206 -25.89 24.60 -30.02
N PHE A 207 -26.81 23.69 -30.35
CA PHE A 207 -27.00 22.45 -29.59
C PHE A 207 -25.74 21.57 -29.60
N ALA A 208 -25.03 21.47 -30.73
CA ALA A 208 -23.77 20.73 -30.82
C ALA A 208 -22.69 21.33 -29.91
N VAL A 209 -22.51 22.66 -29.94
CA VAL A 209 -21.51 23.36 -29.12
C VAL A 209 -21.86 23.26 -27.64
N ILE A 210 -23.09 23.59 -27.25
CA ILE A 210 -23.54 23.54 -25.85
C ILE A 210 -23.47 22.10 -25.32
N GLY A 211 -24.00 21.14 -26.08
CA GLY A 211 -23.94 19.72 -25.74
C GLY A 211 -22.50 19.22 -25.59
N GLY A 212 -21.62 19.58 -26.53
CA GLY A 212 -20.21 19.22 -26.51
C GLY A 212 -19.45 19.80 -25.31
N LEU A 213 -19.70 21.07 -24.97
CA LEU A 213 -19.11 21.71 -23.78
C LEU A 213 -19.61 21.09 -22.47
N LEU A 214 -20.91 20.79 -22.39
CA LEU A 214 -21.51 20.15 -21.20
C LEU A 214 -20.98 18.72 -21.02
N VAL A 215 -20.93 17.91 -22.08
CA VAL A 215 -20.40 16.54 -22.02
C VAL A 215 -18.93 16.56 -21.65
N THR A 216 -18.11 17.37 -22.33
CA THR A 216 -16.68 17.54 -22.04
C THR A 216 -16.47 17.89 -20.57
N ARG A 217 -17.09 18.98 -20.09
CA ARG A 217 -16.94 19.44 -18.71
C ARG A 217 -17.45 18.42 -17.69
N SER A 218 -18.48 17.64 -18.03
CA SER A 218 -19.02 16.60 -17.15
C SER A 218 -18.10 15.38 -16.98
N ILE A 219 -17.17 15.16 -17.91
CA ILE A 219 -16.24 14.03 -17.91
C ILE A 219 -14.85 14.48 -17.45
N THR A 220 -14.32 15.58 -18.00
CA THR A 220 -12.94 15.99 -17.75
C THR A 220 -12.71 16.52 -16.33
N ALA A 221 -13.68 17.23 -15.75
CA ALA A 221 -13.52 17.77 -14.39
C ALA A 221 -13.43 16.67 -13.31
N PRO A 222 -14.34 15.67 -13.25
CA PRO A 222 -14.21 14.56 -12.30
C PRO A 222 -12.97 13.69 -12.53
N ILE A 223 -12.57 13.48 -13.80
CA ILE A 223 -11.34 12.73 -14.11
C ILE A 223 -10.11 13.50 -13.62
N SER A 224 -10.06 14.82 -13.82
CA SER A 224 -8.96 15.66 -13.30
C SER A 224 -8.88 15.61 -11.78
N GLU A 225 -10.03 15.58 -11.09
CA GLU A 225 -10.10 15.42 -9.63
C GLU A 225 -9.53 14.05 -9.21
N ALA A 226 -9.94 12.97 -9.88
CA ALA A 226 -9.43 11.63 -9.63
C ALA A 226 -7.90 11.53 -9.84
N VAL A 227 -7.37 12.18 -10.89
CA VAL A 227 -5.92 12.27 -11.13
C VAL A 227 -5.20 13.02 -10.00
N GLY A 228 -5.74 14.16 -9.55
CA GLY A 228 -5.18 14.92 -8.44
C GLY A 228 -5.14 14.13 -7.13
N ILE A 229 -6.19 13.36 -6.85
CA ILE A 229 -6.24 12.43 -5.70
C ILE A 229 -5.16 11.36 -5.83
N ALA A 230 -5.06 10.70 -6.98
CA ALA A 230 -4.05 9.66 -7.22
C ALA A 230 -2.61 10.20 -7.05
N GLN A 231 -2.34 11.42 -7.54
CA GLN A 231 -1.05 12.10 -7.33
C GLN A 231 -0.77 12.41 -5.86
N THR A 232 -1.80 12.76 -5.09
CA THR A 232 -1.66 13.05 -3.66
C THR A 232 -1.32 11.78 -2.88
N VAL A 233 -2.02 10.68 -3.17
CA VAL A 233 -1.69 9.34 -2.65
C VAL A 233 -0.29 8.91 -3.07
N ALA A 234 0.12 9.15 -4.32
CA ALA A 234 1.45 8.81 -4.82
C ALA A 234 2.58 9.56 -4.10
N ARG A 235 2.30 10.76 -3.56
CA ARG A 235 3.23 11.52 -2.71
C ARG A 235 3.21 11.10 -1.24
N GLY A 236 2.40 10.10 -0.88
CA GLY A 236 2.27 9.61 0.50
C GLY A 236 1.31 10.43 1.37
N ASP A 237 0.61 11.42 0.82
CA ASP A 237 -0.42 12.16 1.53
C ASP A 237 -1.77 11.43 1.41
N LEU A 238 -2.21 10.84 2.52
CA LEU A 238 -3.46 10.09 2.62
C LEU A 238 -4.57 10.90 3.32
N THR A 239 -4.32 12.16 3.68
CA THR A 239 -5.25 13.01 4.46
C THR A 239 -6.40 13.57 3.61
N SER A 240 -6.32 13.43 2.28
CA SER A 240 -7.31 13.96 1.35
C SER A 240 -8.69 13.34 1.53
N ARG A 241 -9.71 14.20 1.67
CA ARG A 241 -11.12 13.80 1.73
C ARG A 241 -11.68 13.67 0.32
N ILE A 242 -11.95 12.43 -0.10
CA ILE A 242 -12.46 12.11 -1.43
C ILE A 242 -13.99 12.00 -1.36
N VAL A 243 -14.73 12.83 -2.11
CA VAL A 243 -16.19 12.87 -2.10
C VAL A 243 -16.74 12.58 -3.50
N ALA A 244 -17.40 11.43 -3.67
CA ALA A 244 -18.06 11.08 -4.92
C ALA A 244 -19.50 11.63 -4.96
N ASN A 245 -19.71 12.73 -5.67
CA ASN A 245 -21.02 13.41 -5.76
C ASN A 245 -21.93 12.91 -6.89
N THR A 246 -21.49 11.94 -7.70
CA THR A 246 -22.21 11.42 -8.87
C THR A 246 -22.42 9.91 -8.77
N LYS A 247 -23.45 9.43 -9.48
CA LYS A 247 -23.78 7.99 -9.61
C LYS A 247 -23.32 7.38 -10.93
N ASP A 248 -22.55 8.14 -11.72
CA ASP A 248 -21.98 7.68 -12.98
C ASP A 248 -20.61 7.01 -12.75
N GLU A 249 -19.99 6.57 -13.84
CA GLU A 249 -18.70 5.87 -13.85
C GLU A 249 -17.57 6.72 -13.22
N THR A 250 -17.63 8.05 -13.35
CA THR A 250 -16.66 8.93 -12.66
C THR A 250 -16.85 8.94 -11.15
N GLY A 251 -18.11 8.85 -10.69
CA GLY A 251 -18.43 8.70 -9.28
C GLY A 251 -17.98 7.35 -8.73
N ASP A 252 -18.10 6.28 -9.51
CA ASP A 252 -17.58 4.96 -9.15
C ASP A 252 -16.05 4.98 -9.03
N LEU A 253 -15.35 5.64 -9.95
CA LEU A 253 -13.91 5.84 -9.88
C LEU A 253 -13.50 6.58 -8.59
N LEU A 254 -14.18 7.69 -8.27
CA LEU A 254 -13.90 8.44 -7.04
C LEU A 254 -14.20 7.63 -5.77
N ARG A 255 -15.28 6.81 -5.75
CA ARG A 255 -15.57 5.88 -4.64
C ARG A 255 -14.48 4.81 -4.47
N ALA A 256 -13.98 4.27 -5.58
CA ALA A 256 -12.89 3.30 -5.56
C ALA A 256 -11.60 3.93 -5.02
N LEU A 257 -11.25 5.14 -5.44
CA LEU A 257 -10.11 5.89 -4.90
C LEU A 257 -10.27 6.21 -3.41
N ALA A 258 -11.48 6.58 -2.97
CA ALA A 258 -11.77 6.80 -1.54
C ALA A 258 -11.53 5.53 -0.71
N THR A 259 -11.99 4.39 -1.21
CA THR A 259 -11.79 3.09 -0.58
C THR A 259 -10.30 2.72 -0.53
N MET A 260 -9.57 2.94 -1.62
CA MET A 260 -8.12 2.72 -1.69
C MET A 260 -7.37 3.59 -0.67
N ASN A 261 -7.68 4.89 -0.61
CA ASN A 261 -7.05 5.82 0.32
C ASN A 261 -7.30 5.44 1.79
N SER A 262 -8.54 5.04 2.12
CA SER A 262 -8.89 4.55 3.46
C SER A 262 -8.11 3.28 3.83
N ARG A 263 -8.00 2.32 2.91
CA ARG A 263 -7.22 1.09 3.15
C ARG A 263 -5.74 1.36 3.34
N LEU A 264 -5.14 2.22 2.52
CA LEU A 264 -3.75 2.63 2.67
C LEU A 264 -3.51 3.33 4.00
N THR A 265 -4.42 4.22 4.42
CA THR A 265 -4.34 4.91 5.72
C THR A 265 -4.32 3.91 6.88
N ASN A 266 -5.20 2.90 6.83
CA ASN A 266 -5.23 1.85 7.86
C ASN A 266 -3.94 1.01 7.87
N ILE A 267 -3.37 0.70 6.71
CA ILE A 267 -2.09 -0.03 6.62
C ILE A 267 -0.97 0.80 7.23
N VAL A 268 -0.85 2.08 6.84
CA VAL A 268 0.19 2.98 7.38
C VAL A 268 0.06 3.15 8.89
N ASN A 269 -1.16 3.29 9.41
CA ASN A 269 -1.40 3.37 10.85
C ASN A 269 -0.97 2.09 11.59
N ARG A 270 -1.32 0.90 11.07
CA ARG A 270 -0.86 -0.38 11.65
C ARG A 270 0.65 -0.53 11.61
N VAL A 271 1.31 -0.09 10.53
CA VAL A 271 2.77 -0.09 10.44
C VAL A 271 3.37 0.84 11.50
N ARG A 272 2.83 2.06 11.65
CA ARG A 272 3.28 3.03 12.65
C ARG A 272 3.11 2.53 14.08
N GLU A 273 1.97 1.90 14.38
CA GLU A 273 1.71 1.26 15.67
C GLU A 273 2.71 0.14 15.96
N SER A 274 2.90 -0.77 14.99
CA SER A 274 3.88 -1.86 15.09
C SER A 274 5.30 -1.35 15.31
N SER A 275 5.73 -0.33 14.55
CA SER A 275 7.03 0.32 14.74
C SER A 275 7.16 0.97 16.12
N GLY A 276 6.07 1.54 16.66
CA GLY A 276 6.02 2.05 18.04
C GLY A 276 6.23 0.95 19.08
N THR A 277 5.56 -0.20 18.92
CA THR A 277 5.73 -1.37 19.79
C THR A 277 7.15 -1.91 19.73
N VAL A 278 7.74 -2.05 18.53
CA VAL A 278 9.14 -2.47 18.36
C VAL A 278 10.09 -1.47 19.03
N GLY A 279 9.87 -0.17 18.86
CA GLY A 279 10.66 0.87 19.52
C GLY A 279 10.57 0.81 21.05
N GLY A 280 9.38 0.53 21.60
CA GLY A 280 9.17 0.30 23.03
C GLY A 280 9.94 -0.92 23.54
N ALA A 281 9.79 -2.07 22.88
CA ALA A 281 10.48 -3.31 23.23
C ALA A 281 12.01 -3.19 23.14
N ALA A 282 12.52 -2.47 22.14
CA ALA A 282 13.96 -2.19 22.01
C ALA A 282 14.50 -1.37 23.20
N LYS A 283 13.71 -0.41 23.71
CA LYS A 283 14.08 0.39 24.89
C LYS A 283 14.06 -0.43 26.18
N GLU A 284 13.09 -1.32 26.32
CA GLU A 284 13.02 -2.26 27.45
C GLU A 284 14.20 -3.24 27.42
N LEU A 285 14.54 -3.81 26.25
CA LEU A 285 15.73 -4.64 26.06
C LEU A 285 17.02 -3.89 26.40
N ALA A 286 17.17 -2.64 25.96
CA ALA A 286 18.34 -1.83 26.28
C ALA A 286 18.49 -1.63 27.80
N THR A 287 17.38 -1.33 28.49
CA THR A 287 17.36 -1.17 29.95
C THR A 287 17.69 -2.48 30.66
N GLY A 288 17.08 -3.58 30.24
CA GLY A 288 17.35 -4.92 30.79
C GLY A 288 18.79 -5.38 30.54
N ASN A 289 19.39 -5.01 29.41
CA ASN A 289 20.78 -5.31 29.11
C ASN A 289 21.75 -4.51 30.01
N THR A 290 21.41 -3.25 30.35
CA THR A 290 22.19 -2.46 31.32
C THR A 290 22.12 -3.09 32.71
N ASP A 291 20.92 -3.48 33.18
CA ASP A 291 20.76 -4.17 34.48
C ASP A 291 21.54 -5.49 34.52
N LEU A 292 21.45 -6.30 33.45
CA LEU A 292 22.20 -7.54 33.33
C LEU A 292 23.72 -7.29 33.35
N SER A 293 24.20 -6.26 32.65
CA SER A 293 25.61 -5.88 32.66
C SER A 293 26.07 -5.51 34.07
N GLN A 294 25.31 -4.69 34.79
CA GLN A 294 25.62 -4.30 36.17
C GLN A 294 25.67 -5.52 37.09
N ARG A 295 24.66 -6.40 37.03
CA ARG A 295 24.64 -7.63 37.84
C ARG A 295 25.81 -8.57 37.50
N THR A 296 26.23 -8.60 36.24
CA THR A 296 27.41 -9.38 35.81
C THR A 296 28.70 -8.81 36.41
N GLU A 297 28.84 -7.48 36.47
CA GLU A 297 29.95 -6.80 37.14
C GLU A 297 29.96 -7.08 38.66
N GLU A 298 28.81 -6.98 39.32
CA GLU A 298 28.66 -7.31 40.76
C GLU A 298 28.99 -8.78 41.05
N GLN A 299 28.55 -9.70 40.19
CA GLN A 299 28.85 -11.12 40.31
C GLN A 299 30.34 -11.41 40.07
N ALA A 300 30.98 -10.72 39.13
CA ALA A 300 32.42 -10.81 38.92
C ALA A 300 33.21 -10.33 40.15
N ALA A 301 32.78 -9.21 40.77
CA ALA A 301 33.38 -8.71 42.01
C ALA A 301 33.21 -9.70 43.18
N SER A 302 32.01 -10.28 43.33
CA SER A 302 31.74 -11.30 44.36
C SER A 302 32.60 -12.57 44.16
N LEU A 303 32.83 -12.96 42.91
CA LEU A 303 33.73 -14.07 42.58
C LEU A 303 35.19 -13.74 42.89
N GLN A 304 35.64 -12.50 42.68
CA GLN A 304 36.98 -12.06 43.08
C GLN A 304 37.15 -12.11 44.60
N GLU A 305 36.15 -11.64 45.36
CA GLU A 305 36.17 -11.71 46.83
C GLU A 305 36.18 -13.16 47.34
N THR A 306 35.39 -14.04 46.69
CA THR A 306 35.38 -15.48 47.00
C THR A 306 36.73 -16.11 46.70
N ALA A 307 37.37 -15.77 45.57
CA ALA A 307 38.69 -16.27 45.22
C ALA A 307 39.76 -15.83 46.22
N ALA A 308 39.76 -14.55 46.63
CA ALA A 308 40.66 -14.04 47.66
C ALA A 308 40.44 -14.73 49.02
N SER A 309 39.18 -14.95 49.41
CA SER A 309 38.84 -15.68 50.63
C SER A 309 39.33 -17.14 50.57
N MET A 310 39.25 -17.77 49.39
CA MET A 310 39.78 -19.12 49.18
C MET A 310 41.31 -19.17 49.26
N GLU A 311 42.02 -18.13 48.82
CA GLU A 311 43.48 -18.02 49.01
C GLU A 311 43.84 -17.90 50.49
N GLU A 312 43.14 -17.06 51.25
CA GLU A 312 43.35 -16.90 52.70
C GLU A 312 43.03 -18.18 53.47
N LEU A 313 41.93 -18.86 53.13
CA LEU A 313 41.59 -20.16 53.68
C LEU A 313 42.65 -21.21 53.36
N THR A 314 43.14 -21.26 52.13
CA THR A 314 44.19 -22.21 51.71
C THR A 314 45.48 -21.97 52.49
N SER A 315 45.86 -20.70 52.69
CA SER A 315 46.99 -20.31 53.52
C SER A 315 46.82 -20.77 54.97
N THR A 316 45.65 -20.53 55.56
CA THR A 316 45.33 -20.94 56.93
C THR A 316 45.31 -22.46 57.09
N VAL A 317 44.76 -23.19 56.13
CA VAL A 317 44.77 -24.67 56.13
C VAL A 317 46.20 -25.20 56.04
N ARG A 318 47.05 -24.60 55.20
CA ARG A 318 48.46 -24.96 55.12
C ARG A 318 49.19 -24.70 56.44
N GLN A 319 48.97 -23.53 57.05
CA GLN A 319 49.55 -23.19 58.34
C GLN A 319 49.07 -24.16 59.45
N ASN A 320 47.79 -24.53 59.46
CA ASN A 320 47.26 -25.52 60.39
C ASN A 320 47.87 -26.91 60.18
N ALA A 321 48.10 -27.33 58.94
CA ALA A 321 48.77 -28.58 58.64
C ALA A 321 50.23 -28.57 59.13
N GLU A 322 50.96 -27.46 58.91
CA GLU A 322 52.32 -27.27 59.42
C GLU A 322 52.36 -27.26 60.97
N ASN A 323 51.42 -26.57 61.61
CA ASN A 323 51.27 -26.56 63.07
C ASN A 323 50.95 -27.96 63.63
N ALA A 324 50.05 -28.72 62.98
CA ALA A 324 49.74 -30.09 63.36
C ALA A 324 50.96 -31.01 63.22
N GLN A 325 51.75 -30.84 62.15
CA GLN A 325 53.00 -31.57 61.96
C GLN A 325 54.03 -31.24 63.05
N GLN A 326 54.19 -29.96 63.38
CA GLN A 326 55.06 -29.52 64.48
C GLN A 326 54.60 -30.07 65.83
N ALA A 327 53.30 -29.99 66.14
CA ALA A 327 52.72 -30.54 67.36
C ALA A 327 52.92 -32.05 67.46
N SER A 328 52.75 -32.79 66.35
CA SER A 328 53.04 -34.23 66.29
C SER A 328 54.51 -34.55 66.54
N SER A 329 55.44 -33.79 65.93
CA SER A 329 56.87 -33.92 66.22
C SER A 329 57.22 -33.61 67.69
N LEU A 330 56.61 -32.57 68.27
CA LEU A 330 56.82 -32.20 69.67
C LEU A 330 56.29 -33.29 70.62
N ALA A 331 55.09 -33.81 70.36
CA ALA A 331 54.50 -34.91 71.13
C ALA A 331 55.35 -36.19 71.05
N SER A 332 55.85 -36.54 69.85
CA SER A 332 56.76 -37.68 69.66
C SER A 332 58.07 -37.50 70.43
N ASN A 333 58.65 -36.29 70.43
CA ASN A 333 59.83 -35.97 71.23
C ASN A 333 59.55 -36.07 72.74
N ALA A 334 58.42 -35.56 73.21
CA ALA A 334 58.01 -35.67 74.61
C ALA A 334 57.83 -37.14 75.05
N SER A 335 57.14 -37.96 74.25
CA SER A 335 57.01 -39.41 74.49
C SER A 335 58.37 -40.11 74.53
N ASN A 336 59.30 -39.77 73.63
CA ASN A 336 60.65 -40.31 73.67
C ASN A 336 61.44 -39.92 74.93
N ILE A 337 61.28 -38.69 75.42
CA ILE A 337 61.90 -38.23 76.68
C ILE A 337 61.27 -38.97 77.87
N ALA A 338 59.95 -39.10 77.91
CA ALA A 338 59.25 -39.83 78.96
C ALA A 338 59.65 -41.31 79.01
N LYS A 339 59.85 -41.98 77.85
CA LYS A 339 60.41 -43.35 77.78
C LYS A 339 61.80 -43.44 78.39
N LYS A 340 62.70 -42.50 78.07
CA LYS A 340 64.04 -42.46 78.69
C LYS A 340 63.96 -42.19 80.19
N GLY A 341 63.04 -41.34 80.63
CA GLY A 341 62.76 -41.09 82.04
C GLY A 341 62.31 -42.36 82.77
N SER A 342 61.38 -43.12 82.18
CA SER A 342 60.90 -44.40 82.70
C SER A 342 62.02 -45.42 82.88
N ASP A 343 62.94 -45.53 81.91
CA ASP A 343 64.12 -46.42 82.02
C ASP A 343 65.06 -46.03 83.18
N VAL A 344 65.34 -44.73 83.33
CA VAL A 344 66.16 -44.23 84.45
C VAL A 344 65.49 -44.50 85.80
N VAL A 345 64.17 -44.30 85.91
CA VAL A 345 63.41 -44.59 87.13
C VAL A 345 63.39 -46.08 87.43
N GLY A 346 63.26 -46.95 86.41
CA GLY A 346 63.37 -48.40 86.56
C GLY A 346 64.72 -48.84 87.13
N ARG A 347 65.81 -48.18 86.71
CA ARG A 347 67.15 -48.39 87.30
C ARG A 347 67.23 -47.93 88.75
N VAL A 348 66.56 -46.84 89.13
CA VAL A 348 66.48 -46.37 90.53
C VAL A 348 65.76 -47.39 91.40
N VAL A 349 64.61 -47.91 90.97
CA VAL A 349 63.87 -48.97 91.70
C VAL A 349 64.73 -50.22 91.88
N THR A 350 65.42 -50.67 90.81
CA THR A 350 66.33 -51.81 90.87
C THR A 350 67.45 -51.59 91.89
N THR A 351 68.02 -50.38 91.92
CA THR A 351 69.09 -50.03 92.87
C THR A 351 68.56 -49.97 94.30
N MET A 352 67.38 -49.41 94.53
CA MET A 352 66.74 -49.37 95.85
C MET A 352 66.44 -50.77 96.38
N ASN A 353 65.94 -51.69 95.54
CA ASN A 353 65.77 -53.09 95.92
C ASN A 353 67.11 -53.75 96.30
N GLY A 354 68.17 -53.50 95.53
CA GLY A 354 69.52 -53.98 95.87
C GLY A 354 70.05 -53.43 97.20
N ILE A 355 69.76 -52.17 97.52
CA ILE A 355 70.10 -51.56 98.83
C ILE A 355 69.28 -52.22 99.95
N SER A 356 67.99 -52.49 99.73
CA SER A 356 67.12 -53.18 100.70
C SER A 356 67.67 -54.58 101.00
N ASP A 357 67.96 -55.38 99.97
CA ASP A 357 68.52 -56.72 100.12
C ASP A 357 69.87 -56.71 100.86
N SER A 358 70.72 -55.72 100.58
CA SER A 358 72.00 -55.56 101.28
C SER A 358 71.81 -55.13 102.74
N SER A 359 70.79 -54.33 103.02
CA SER A 359 70.46 -53.87 104.37
C SER A 359 69.90 -55.01 105.22
N ASP A 360 69.07 -55.88 104.65
CA ASP A 360 68.59 -57.10 105.31
C ASP A 360 69.76 -58.04 105.67
N LYS A 361 70.73 -58.21 104.77
CA LYS A 361 71.96 -58.96 105.09
C LYS A 361 72.75 -58.34 106.24
N ILE A 362 72.81 -57.00 106.33
CA ILE A 362 73.45 -56.33 107.46
C ILE A 362 72.64 -56.54 108.76
N ALA A 363 71.30 -56.52 108.68
CA ALA A 363 70.43 -56.81 109.82
C ALA A 363 70.64 -58.24 110.35
N ASP A 364 70.81 -59.21 109.46
CA ASP A 364 71.13 -60.59 109.83
C ASP A 364 72.53 -60.71 110.47
N ILE A 365 73.54 -60.08 109.87
CA ILE A 365 74.92 -60.08 110.41
C ILE A 365 74.95 -59.40 111.78
N THR A 366 74.27 -58.27 111.95
CA THR A 366 74.20 -57.56 113.24
C THR A 366 73.43 -58.39 114.29
N GLY A 367 72.40 -59.13 113.88
CA GLY A 367 71.75 -60.13 114.72
C GLY A 367 72.70 -61.26 115.16
N ILE A 368 73.56 -61.76 114.26
CA ILE A 368 74.60 -62.74 114.61
C ILE A 368 75.64 -62.12 115.57
N ILE A 369 76.06 -60.87 115.34
CA ILE A 369 77.02 -60.16 116.22
C ILE A 369 76.42 -59.96 117.61
N GLU A 370 75.14 -59.59 117.71
CA GLU A 370 74.42 -59.51 118.99
C GLU A 370 74.39 -60.88 119.68
N GLY A 371 74.15 -61.96 118.92
CA GLY A 371 74.21 -63.34 119.40
C GLY A 371 75.60 -63.75 119.89
N ILE A 372 76.67 -63.41 119.17
CA ILE A 372 78.06 -63.66 119.55
C ILE A 372 78.41 -62.83 120.80
N ALA A 373 78.00 -61.58 120.87
CA ALA A 373 78.20 -60.73 122.04
C ALA A 373 77.49 -61.31 123.27
N PHE A 374 76.27 -61.84 123.11
CA PHE A 374 75.57 -62.55 124.18
C PHE A 374 76.31 -63.81 124.62
N GLN A 375 76.74 -64.66 123.68
CA GLN A 375 77.54 -65.85 123.98
C GLN A 375 78.86 -65.50 124.67
N THR A 376 79.54 -64.43 124.23
CA THR A 376 80.80 -63.93 124.80
C THR A 376 80.58 -63.41 126.22
N ASN A 377 79.46 -62.74 126.48
CA ASN A 377 79.07 -62.29 127.82
C ASN A 377 78.84 -63.49 128.78
N ILE A 378 78.24 -64.58 128.29
CA ILE A 378 78.05 -65.82 129.07
C ILE A 378 79.38 -66.55 129.31
N LEU A 379 80.23 -66.66 128.28
CA LEU A 379 81.58 -67.23 128.40
C LEU A 379 82.45 -66.46 129.40
N ALA A 380 82.40 -65.13 129.34
CA ALA A 380 83.12 -64.25 130.26
C ALA A 380 82.59 -64.36 131.70
N LEU A 381 81.28 -64.50 131.89
CA LEU A 381 80.70 -64.77 133.20
C LEU A 381 81.20 -66.11 133.76
N ASN A 382 81.20 -67.17 132.96
CA ASN A 382 81.70 -68.49 133.37
C ASN A 382 83.21 -68.44 133.71
N ALA A 383 84.01 -67.72 132.92
CA ALA A 383 85.43 -67.52 133.20
C ALA A 383 85.66 -66.70 134.48
N ALA A 384 84.85 -65.68 134.76
CA ALA A 384 84.93 -64.89 135.99
C ALA A 384 84.60 -65.71 137.23
N VAL A 385 83.62 -66.62 137.13
CA VAL A 385 83.26 -67.56 138.20
C VAL A 385 84.38 -68.56 138.48
N GLU A 386 84.97 -69.15 137.45
CA GLU A 386 86.05 -70.13 137.64
C GLU A 386 87.35 -69.46 138.13
N ALA A 387 87.62 -68.22 137.71
CA ALA A 387 88.72 -67.41 138.23
C ALA A 387 88.55 -67.05 139.71
N ALA A 388 87.32 -66.77 140.18
CA ALA A 388 87.04 -66.57 141.60
C ALA A 388 87.26 -67.86 142.43
N ARG A 389 87.08 -69.02 141.79
CA ARG A 389 87.28 -70.34 142.41
C ARG A 389 88.75 -70.71 142.61
N ALA A 390 89.64 -70.19 141.76
CA ALA A 390 91.09 -70.40 141.84
C ALA A 390 91.82 -69.52 142.88
N GLY A 391 91.10 -68.68 143.63
CA GLY A 391 91.65 -67.86 144.71
C GLY A 391 92.77 -66.91 144.24
N GLU A 392 93.83 -66.76 145.05
CA GLU A 392 94.94 -65.83 144.77
C GLU A 392 95.67 -66.11 143.45
N GLN A 393 95.66 -67.35 142.93
CA GLN A 393 96.25 -67.70 141.63
C GLN A 393 95.38 -67.27 140.43
N GLY A 394 94.10 -66.95 140.64
CA GLY A 394 93.11 -66.63 139.60
C GLY A 394 92.85 -65.14 139.36
N ARG A 395 93.42 -64.23 140.17
CA ARG A 395 93.14 -62.77 140.09
C ARG A 395 93.39 -62.17 138.71
N GLY A 396 94.45 -62.59 138.01
CA GLY A 396 94.73 -62.14 136.65
C GLY A 396 93.64 -62.54 135.65
N PHE A 397 93.10 -63.76 135.77
CA PHE A 397 92.02 -64.25 134.92
C PHE A 397 90.68 -63.58 135.23
N ALA A 398 90.39 -63.28 136.49
CA ALA A 398 89.14 -62.61 136.89
C ALA A 398 89.02 -61.19 136.30
N VAL A 399 90.14 -60.45 136.27
CA VAL A 399 90.18 -59.10 135.66
C VAL A 399 89.95 -59.19 134.15
N VAL A 400 90.62 -60.12 133.47
CA VAL A 400 90.43 -60.34 132.02
C VAL A 400 88.98 -60.75 131.73
N ALA A 401 88.39 -61.63 132.53
CA ALA A 401 87.00 -62.06 132.34
C ALA A 401 86.00 -60.90 132.55
N SER A 402 86.21 -60.02 133.53
CA SER A 402 85.38 -58.83 133.72
C SER A 402 85.51 -57.84 132.55
N GLU A 403 86.72 -57.68 132.01
CA GLU A 403 86.96 -56.80 130.86
C GLU A 403 86.33 -57.35 129.57
N VAL A 404 86.44 -58.66 129.33
CA VAL A 404 85.77 -59.35 128.21
C VAL A 404 84.25 -59.24 128.33
N ARG A 405 83.71 -59.31 129.55
CA ARG A 405 82.27 -59.15 129.80
C ARG A 405 81.79 -57.73 129.49
N SER A 406 82.53 -56.73 129.96
CA SER A 406 82.26 -55.32 129.66
C SER A 406 82.29 -55.06 128.15
N LEU A 407 83.29 -55.61 127.45
CA LEU A 407 83.42 -55.51 126.01
C LEU A 407 82.25 -56.19 125.27
N ALA A 408 81.81 -57.37 125.73
CA ALA A 408 80.66 -58.06 125.16
C ALA A 408 79.35 -57.28 125.33
N GLN A 409 79.13 -56.65 126.49
CA GLN A 409 77.95 -55.85 126.76
C GLN A 409 77.93 -54.55 125.94
N ARG A 410 79.11 -53.92 125.74
CA ARG A 410 79.28 -52.81 124.79
C ARG A 410 79.01 -53.23 123.33
N SER A 411 79.53 -54.38 122.90
CA SER A 411 79.28 -54.92 121.56
C SER A 411 77.80 -55.24 121.31
N SER A 412 77.08 -55.78 122.30
CA SER A 412 75.64 -56.04 122.18
C SER A 412 74.83 -54.75 122.05
N THR A 413 75.19 -53.71 122.82
CA THR A 413 74.52 -52.40 122.76
C THR A 413 74.76 -51.74 121.40
N ALA A 414 76.00 -51.71 120.91
CA ALA A 414 76.33 -51.18 119.59
C ALA A 414 75.64 -51.97 118.46
N ALA A 415 75.57 -53.30 118.56
CA ALA A 415 74.86 -54.13 117.58
C ALA A 415 73.35 -53.80 117.52
N LYS A 416 72.71 -53.54 118.67
CA LYS A 416 71.30 -53.10 118.73
C LYS A 416 71.10 -51.73 118.07
N GLU A 417 71.97 -50.76 118.34
CA GLU A 417 71.90 -49.44 117.72
C GLU A 417 72.07 -49.51 116.19
N ILE A 418 73.01 -50.35 115.70
CA ILE A 418 73.17 -50.57 114.25
C ILE A 418 71.91 -51.23 113.68
N LYS A 419 71.34 -52.23 114.37
CA LYS A 419 70.12 -52.91 113.94
C LYS A 419 68.93 -51.95 113.80
N GLU A 420 68.77 -51.02 114.75
CA GLU A 420 67.74 -49.97 114.67
C GLU A 420 67.98 -49.02 113.50
N LEU A 421 69.22 -48.58 113.27
CA LEU A 421 69.57 -47.71 112.13
C LEU A 421 69.36 -48.40 110.78
N ILE A 422 69.66 -49.69 110.68
CA ILE A 422 69.42 -50.49 109.48
C ILE A 422 67.93 -50.68 109.25
N ALA A 423 67.13 -50.95 110.30
CA ALA A 423 65.68 -51.03 110.18
C ALA A 423 65.05 -49.71 109.69
N ASP A 424 65.52 -48.56 110.20
CA ASP A 424 65.10 -47.24 109.70
C ASP A 424 65.53 -47.01 108.23
N SER A 425 66.74 -47.45 107.87
CA SER A 425 67.25 -47.35 106.49
C SER A 425 66.45 -48.21 105.51
N VAL A 426 66.08 -49.45 105.89
CA VAL A 426 65.19 -50.33 105.09
C VAL A 426 63.82 -49.67 104.90
N GLY A 427 63.26 -49.08 105.97
CA GLY A 427 62.00 -48.31 105.89
C GLY A 427 62.07 -47.20 104.84
N LYS A 428 63.09 -46.34 104.92
CA LYS A 428 63.30 -45.22 103.98
C LYS A 428 63.56 -45.67 102.54
N VAL A 429 64.30 -46.76 102.35
CA VAL A 429 64.57 -47.33 101.01
C VAL A 429 63.30 -47.89 100.39
N ARG A 430 62.43 -48.54 101.19
CA ARG A 430 61.15 -49.06 100.73
C ARG A 430 60.19 -47.95 100.31
N ASP A 431 60.10 -46.88 101.10
CA ASP A 431 59.29 -45.71 100.76
C ASP A 431 59.83 -45.01 99.50
N GLY A 432 61.16 -44.91 99.36
CA GLY A 432 61.81 -44.40 98.16
C GLY A 432 61.55 -45.27 96.92
N ALA A 433 61.52 -46.60 97.07
CA ALA A 433 61.21 -47.54 95.99
C ALA A 433 59.74 -47.42 95.55
N LEU A 434 58.81 -47.23 96.49
CA LEU A 434 57.39 -46.99 96.19
C LEU A 434 57.18 -45.70 95.41
N LEU A 435 57.76 -44.58 95.88
CA LEU A 435 57.68 -43.28 95.19
C LEU A 435 58.32 -43.32 93.79
N ALA A 436 59.45 -44.01 93.64
CA ALA A 436 60.08 -44.21 92.34
C ALA A 436 59.20 -45.09 91.42
N SER A 437 58.58 -46.14 91.94
CA SER A 437 57.65 -46.97 91.17
C SER A 437 56.42 -46.17 90.71
N GLU A 438 55.87 -45.32 91.56
CA GLU A 438 54.74 -44.44 91.23
C GLU A 438 55.12 -43.44 90.14
N ALA A 439 56.28 -42.78 90.26
CA ALA A 439 56.83 -41.90 89.21
C ALA A 439 57.05 -42.66 87.89
N GLY A 440 57.47 -43.93 87.94
CA GLY A 440 57.61 -44.80 86.79
C GLY A 440 56.28 -45.10 86.09
N THR A 441 55.22 -45.36 86.86
CA THR A 441 53.87 -45.56 86.33
C THR A 441 53.30 -44.30 85.69
N THR A 442 53.47 -43.13 86.30
CA THR A 442 53.02 -41.86 85.70
C THR A 442 53.77 -41.55 84.40
N MET A 443 55.07 -41.86 84.31
CA MET A 443 55.82 -41.72 83.05
C MET A 443 55.26 -42.66 81.96
N ALA A 444 54.77 -43.84 82.31
CA ALA A 444 54.14 -44.79 81.37
C ALA A 444 52.75 -44.34 80.90
N GLU A 445 52.01 -43.55 81.70
CA GLU A 445 50.73 -42.95 81.28
C GLU A 445 50.91 -41.82 80.25
N VAL A 446 52.08 -41.18 80.22
CA VAL A 446 52.40 -40.05 79.32
C VAL A 446 53.03 -40.51 77.99
N THR A 447 53.47 -41.77 77.91
CA THR A 447 54.07 -42.38 76.71
C THR A 447 53.08 -43.17 75.89
#